data_AF-A0AAE3MK27-F1
#
_entry.id   AF-A0AAE3MK27-F1
#
_cell.length_a   1.000
_cell.length_b   1.000
_cell.length_c   1.000
_cell.angle_alpha   90.00
_cell.angle_beta   90.00
_cell.angle_gamma   90.00
#
_symmetry.space_group_name_H-M   'P 1'
#
loop_
_entity.id
_entity.type
_entity.pdbx_description
1 polymer ?
#
loop_
_entity_poly.entity_id
_entity_poly.type
_entity_poly.pdbx_seq_one_letter_code
_entity_poly.pdbx_strand_id
1 'polypeptide(L)'
;MNLDRKVLLSTLWIFAVLNYLYADILSLMNPTRLHEFMNGVVGGMTITPVFLFIGGVLMETAIVMVLFSRVLNYKWNRITNIIAGIIHTLAVSASLFVGTAEMFYVFFAIIEIVTTSYIIFLAWTWKENYPKVN
;
A
#
# COMPACT_ATOMS: atom_id res chain seq x y z
N MET A 1 -17.14 11.38 15.69
CA MET A 1 -16.58 12.25 14.64
C MET A 1 -16.86 11.59 13.29
N ASN A 2 -17.90 12.01 12.57
CA ASN A 2 -18.18 11.49 11.22
C ASN A 2 -17.18 12.13 10.24
N LEU A 3 -15.96 11.59 10.18
CA LEU A 3 -15.02 11.93 9.11
C LEU A 3 -15.68 11.56 7.78
N ASP A 4 -15.74 12.52 6.86
CA ASP A 4 -16.09 12.26 5.47
C ASP A 4 -15.24 11.08 4.97
N ARG A 5 -15.90 10.05 4.44
CA ARG A 5 -15.26 8.80 3.98
C ARG A 5 -14.11 9.08 3.03
N LYS A 6 -14.23 10.11 2.19
CA LYS A 6 -13.17 10.56 1.28
C LYS A 6 -11.93 11.04 2.02
N VAL A 7 -12.11 11.79 3.12
CA VAL A 7 -11.00 12.25 3.98
C VAL A 7 -10.34 11.04 4.59
N LEU A 8 -11.13 10.16 5.21
CA LEU A 8 -10.60 9.00 5.92
C LEU A 8 -9.80 8.07 5.02
N LEU A 9 -10.32 7.74 3.82
CA LEU A 9 -9.61 6.91 2.84
C LEU A 9 -8.29 7.56 2.41
N SER A 10 -8.29 8.87 2.12
CA SER A 10 -7.08 9.61 1.77
C SER A 10 -6.05 9.59 2.90
N THR A 11 -6.48 9.81 4.15
CA THR A 11 -5.60 9.75 5.33
C THR A 11 -5.02 8.35 5.53
N LEU A 12 -5.79 7.29 5.31
CA LEU A 12 -5.30 5.91 5.39
C LEU A 12 -4.26 5.60 4.31
N TRP A 13 -4.42 6.11 3.09
CA TRP A 13 -3.39 5.98 2.05
C TRP A 13 -2.11 6.75 2.39
N ILE A 14 -2.22 7.96 2.97
CA ILE A 14 -1.04 8.68 3.47
C ILE A 14 -0.33 7.85 4.54
N PHE A 15 -1.10 7.30 5.50
CA PHE A 15 -0.55 6.44 6.55
C PHE A 15 0.14 5.19 5.96
N ALA A 16 -0.47 4.52 4.98
CA ALA A 16 0.14 3.38 4.30
C ALA A 16 1.45 3.75 3.59
N VAL A 17 1.46 4.83 2.79
CA VAL A 17 2.66 5.33 2.09
C VAL A 17 3.80 5.64 3.06
N LEU A 18 3.49 6.25 4.21
CA LEU A 18 4.51 6.53 5.24
C LEU A 18 5.06 5.25 5.88
N ASN A 19 4.23 4.22 6.09
CA ASN A 19 4.68 2.92 6.60
C ASN A 19 5.60 2.23 5.59
N TYR A 20 5.19 2.14 4.32
CA TYR A 20 6.02 1.57 3.26
C TYR A 20 7.39 2.25 3.18
N LEU A 21 7.39 3.59 3.15
CA LEU A 21 8.62 4.36 3.08
C LEU A 21 9.54 4.09 4.27
N TYR A 22 8.99 4.04 5.49
CA TYR A 22 9.79 3.83 6.68
C TYR A 22 10.30 2.38 6.79
N ALA A 23 9.51 1.40 6.36
CA ALA A 23 9.92 -0.01 6.27
C ALA A 23 11.11 -0.18 5.30
N ASP A 24 11.09 0.51 4.17
CA ASP A 24 12.20 0.52 3.20
C ASP A 24 13.44 1.21 3.77
N ILE A 25 13.29 2.34 4.46
CA ILE A 25 14.39 3.04 5.13
C ILE A 25 15.06 2.13 6.17
N LEU A 26 14.27 1.47 7.04
CA LEU A 26 14.83 0.52 8.02
C LEU A 26 15.51 -0.68 7.34
N SER A 27 14.98 -1.13 6.21
CA SER A 27 15.60 -2.19 5.41
C SER A 27 16.96 -1.77 4.87
N LEU A 28 17.14 -0.51 4.50
CA LEU A 28 18.44 0.05 4.10
C LEU A 28 19.40 0.22 5.29
N MET A 29 18.89 0.39 6.51
CA MET A 29 19.71 0.47 7.73
C MET A 29 20.18 -0.90 8.23
N ASN A 30 19.57 -1.99 7.77
CA ASN A 30 20.02 -3.35 8.07
C ASN A 30 21.27 -3.68 7.23
N PRO A 31 22.44 -3.96 7.84
CA PRO A 31 23.68 -4.19 7.10
C PRO A 31 23.62 -5.36 6.11
N THR A 32 22.94 -6.44 6.49
CA THR A 32 22.76 -7.63 5.63
C THR A 32 21.96 -7.28 4.39
N ARG A 33 20.83 -6.59 4.56
CA ARG A 33 19.97 -6.15 3.44
C ARG A 33 20.68 -5.09 2.58
N LEU A 34 21.41 -4.16 3.19
CA LEU A 34 22.19 -3.17 2.45
C LEU A 34 23.23 -3.84 1.54
N HIS A 35 23.95 -4.84 2.05
CA HIS A 35 24.88 -5.63 1.23
C HIS A 35 24.19 -6.36 0.08
N GLU A 36 23.01 -6.93 0.31
CA GLU A 36 22.18 -7.54 -0.74
C GLU A 36 21.79 -6.53 -1.84
N PHE A 37 21.34 -5.33 -1.45
CA PHE A 37 21.05 -4.25 -2.40
C PHE A 37 22.28 -3.84 -3.22
N MET A 38 23.45 -3.71 -2.57
CA MET A 38 24.71 -3.36 -3.26
C MET A 38 25.18 -4.44 -4.24
N ASN A 39 24.92 -5.71 -3.91
CA ASN A 39 25.24 -6.85 -4.78
C ASN A 39 24.18 -7.08 -5.88
N GLY A 40 23.08 -6.33 -5.86
CA GLY A 40 21.99 -6.46 -6.83
C GLY A 40 21.15 -7.73 -6.66
N VAL A 41 21.21 -8.41 -5.52
CA VAL A 41 20.44 -9.63 -5.24
C VAL A 41 19.87 -9.58 -3.83
N VAL A 42 18.54 -9.51 -3.69
CA VAL A 42 17.82 -9.42 -2.42
C VAL A 42 16.96 -10.66 -2.21
N GLY A 43 17.16 -11.36 -1.10
CA GLY A 43 16.40 -12.59 -0.80
C GLY A 43 16.44 -13.64 -1.91
N GLY A 44 17.53 -13.70 -2.69
CA GLY A 44 17.69 -14.61 -3.84
C GLY A 44 17.09 -14.10 -5.17
N MET A 45 16.49 -12.90 -5.19
CA MET A 45 15.99 -12.26 -6.41
C MET A 45 16.94 -11.20 -6.92
N THR A 46 17.24 -11.23 -8.23
CA THR A 46 18.08 -10.21 -8.87
C THR A 46 17.29 -8.91 -9.09
N ILE A 47 17.85 -7.79 -8.64
CA ILE A 47 17.31 -6.46 -8.90
C ILE A 47 17.59 -6.11 -10.36
N THR A 48 16.53 -6.14 -11.18
CA THR A 48 16.59 -5.72 -12.59
C THR A 48 15.97 -4.33 -12.76
N PRO A 49 16.29 -3.60 -13.85
CA PRO A 49 15.60 -2.33 -14.16
C PRO A 49 14.08 -2.48 -14.23
N VAL A 50 13.59 -3.62 -14.73
CA VAL A 50 12.16 -3.94 -14.81
C VAL A 50 11.57 -4.15 -13.41
N PHE A 51 12.29 -4.82 -12.51
CA PHE A 51 11.86 -4.98 -11.11
C PHE A 51 11.67 -3.62 -10.42
N LEU A 52 12.64 -2.71 -10.57
CA LEU A 52 12.55 -1.35 -10.01
C LEU A 52 11.40 -0.55 -10.64
N PHE A 53 11.18 -0.68 -11.94
CA PHE A 53 10.06 -0.03 -12.63
C PHE A 53 8.70 -0.54 -12.10
N ILE A 54 8.52 -1.85 -11.97
CA ILE A 54 7.29 -2.45 -11.43
C ILE A 54 7.08 -2.01 -9.98
N GLY A 55 8.12 -2.01 -9.16
CA GLY A 55 8.06 -1.50 -7.78
C GLY A 55 7.63 -0.03 -7.73
N GLY A 56 8.20 0.82 -8.59
CA GLY A 56 7.82 2.22 -8.70
C GLY A 56 6.35 2.41 -9.11
N VAL A 57 5.89 1.67 -10.13
CA VAL A 57 4.48 1.71 -10.58
C VAL A 57 3.53 1.24 -9.47
N LEU A 58 3.90 0.18 -8.75
CA LEU A 58 3.13 -0.31 -7.60
C LEU A 58 2.99 0.78 -6.54
N MET A 59 4.09 1.44 -6.16
CA MET A 59 4.07 2.50 -5.15
C MET A 59 3.29 3.74 -5.62
N GLU A 60 3.42 4.12 -6.89
CA GLU A 60 2.68 5.24 -7.46
C GLU A 60 1.17 5.03 -7.35
N THR A 61 0.68 3.79 -7.44
CA THR A 61 -0.76 3.51 -7.26
C THR A 61 -1.25 3.90 -5.86
N ALA A 62 -0.46 3.67 -4.80
CA ALA A 62 -0.81 4.11 -3.45
C ALA A 62 -0.76 5.64 -3.30
N ILE A 63 0.26 6.27 -3.89
CA ILE A 63 0.43 7.74 -3.86
C ILE A 63 -0.74 8.42 -4.56
N VAL A 64 -1.11 7.98 -5.76
CA VAL A 64 -2.26 8.52 -6.50
C VAL A 64 -3.56 8.32 -5.74
N MET A 65 -3.72 7.23 -4.99
CA MET A 65 -4.90 6.98 -4.17
C MET A 65 -5.12 8.00 -3.05
N VAL A 66 -4.06 8.67 -2.58
CA VAL A 66 -4.18 9.83 -1.68
C VAL A 66 -5.05 10.92 -2.30
N LEU A 67 -4.79 11.24 -3.57
CA LEU A 67 -5.52 12.27 -4.32
C LEU A 67 -6.89 11.75 -4.79
N PHE A 68 -6.93 10.55 -5.36
CA PHE A 68 -8.14 9.97 -5.94
C PHE A 68 -9.22 9.75 -4.89
N SER A 69 -8.84 9.43 -3.65
CA SER A 69 -9.78 9.32 -2.53
C SER A 69 -10.53 10.63 -2.25
N ARG A 70 -9.97 11.79 -2.63
CA ARG A 70 -10.59 13.11 -2.45
C ARG A 70 -11.36 13.55 -3.69
N VAL A 71 -10.78 13.37 -4.87
CA VAL A 71 -11.26 13.97 -6.12
C VAL A 71 -12.32 13.11 -6.82
N LEU A 72 -12.20 11.78 -6.77
CA LEU A 72 -13.11 10.90 -7.51
C LEU A 72 -14.55 10.94 -6.97
N ASN A 73 -15.50 10.73 -7.88
CA ASN A 73 -16.91 10.53 -7.52
C ASN A 73 -17.09 9.20 -6.77
N TYR A 74 -18.23 9.03 -6.10
CA TYR A 74 -18.49 7.88 -5.22
C TYR A 74 -18.23 6.52 -5.90
N LYS A 75 -18.75 6.31 -7.12
CA LYS A 75 -18.64 5.04 -7.84
C LYS A 75 -17.19 4.67 -8.15
N TRP A 76 -16.42 5.59 -8.74
CA TRP A 76 -15.04 5.33 -9.10
C TRP A 76 -14.14 5.23 -7.88
N ASN A 77 -14.33 6.10 -6.90
CA ASN A 77 -13.55 6.13 -5.66
C ASN A 77 -13.68 4.81 -4.88
N ARG A 78 -14.89 4.24 -4.83
CA ARG A 78 -15.13 2.94 -4.21
C ARG A 78 -14.38 1.81 -4.93
N ILE A 79 -14.49 1.74 -6.26
CA ILE A 79 -13.87 0.68 -7.06
C ILE A 79 -12.34 0.77 -6.99
N THR A 80 -11.76 1.96 -7.16
CA THR A 80 -10.30 2.15 -7.15
C THR A 80 -9.69 1.83 -5.79
N ASN A 81 -10.34 2.22 -4.68
CA ASN A 81 -9.88 1.86 -3.33
C ASN A 81 -9.86 0.35 -3.09
N ILE A 82 -10.89 -0.38 -3.55
CA ILE A 82 -10.94 -1.84 -3.40
C ILE A 82 -9.81 -2.48 -4.22
N ILE A 83 -9.66 -2.10 -5.49
CA ILE A 83 -8.64 -2.67 -6.37
C ILE A 83 -7.24 -2.38 -5.85
N ALA A 84 -6.93 -1.11 -5.55
CA ALA A 84 -5.62 -0.72 -5.03
C ALA A 84 -5.34 -1.38 -3.67
N GLY A 85 -6.33 -1.43 -2.77
CA GLY A 85 -6.20 -2.11 -1.50
C GLY A 85 -5.85 -3.60 -1.65
N ILE A 86 -6.52 -4.31 -2.57
CA ILE A 86 -6.22 -5.73 -2.85
C ILE A 86 -4.79 -5.90 -3.38
N ILE A 87 -4.39 -5.08 -4.36
CA ILE A 87 -3.06 -5.13 -4.97
C ILE A 87 -1.99 -4.97 -3.89
N HIS A 88 -2.10 -3.95 -3.04
CA HIS A 88 -1.13 -3.67 -1.99
C HIS A 88 -1.13 -4.74 -0.88
N THR A 89 -2.30 -5.22 -0.44
CA THR A 89 -2.37 -6.34 0.52
C THR A 89 -1.65 -7.57 -0.01
N LEU A 90 -1.87 -7.93 -1.28
CA LEU A 90 -1.23 -9.09 -1.90
C LEU A 90 0.27 -8.87 -2.09
N ALA A 91 0.70 -7.69 -2.50
CA ALA A 91 2.11 -7.36 -2.68
C ALA A 91 2.91 -7.46 -1.37
N VAL A 92 2.39 -6.88 -0.29
CA VAL A 92 3.00 -6.94 1.06
C VAL A 92 2.96 -8.37 1.61
N SER A 93 1.86 -9.10 1.40
CA SER A 93 1.78 -10.50 1.82
C SER A 93 2.79 -11.37 1.06
N ALA A 94 2.99 -11.13 -0.23
CA ALA A 94 3.95 -11.86 -1.05
C ALA A 94 5.40 -11.56 -0.65
N SER A 95 5.72 -10.32 -0.27
CA SER A 95 7.08 -9.94 0.12
C SER A 95 7.56 -10.62 1.40
N LEU A 96 6.64 -11.04 2.29
CA LEU A 96 6.98 -11.83 3.48
C LEU A 96 7.56 -13.21 3.17
N PHE A 97 7.34 -13.73 1.96
CA PHE A 97 7.89 -15.02 1.51
C PHE A 97 9.20 -14.87 0.72
N VAL A 98 9.69 -13.64 0.54
CA VAL A 98 10.95 -13.35 -0.14
C VAL A 98 12.09 -13.33 0.88
N GLY A 99 12.90 -14.38 0.87
CA GLY A 99 14.01 -14.54 1.82
C GLY A 99 13.54 -14.66 3.26
N THR A 100 14.43 -14.35 4.21
CA THR A 100 14.07 -14.31 5.64
C THR A 100 13.57 -12.93 6.02
N ALA A 101 12.31 -12.84 6.43
CA ALA A 101 11.69 -11.61 6.91
C ALA A 101 12.19 -11.27 8.32
N GLU A 102 12.81 -10.11 8.47
CA GLU A 102 13.28 -9.58 9.76
C GLU A 102 12.11 -9.13 10.64
N MET A 103 12.28 -9.15 11.97
CA MET A 103 11.18 -8.83 12.90
C MET A 103 10.58 -7.44 12.66
N PHE A 104 11.40 -6.42 12.36
CA PHE A 104 10.89 -5.08 12.05
C PHE A 104 10.06 -5.09 10.76
N TYR A 105 10.51 -5.82 9.74
CA TYR A 105 9.81 -5.90 8.45
C TYR A 105 8.45 -6.58 8.61
N VAL A 106 8.40 -7.68 9.38
CA VAL A 106 7.14 -8.37 9.70
C VAL A 106 6.17 -7.45 10.43
N PHE A 107 6.67 -6.63 11.37
CA PHE A 107 5.84 -5.66 12.09
C PHE A 107 5.19 -4.63 11.15
N PHE A 108 5.98 -4.02 10.26
CA PHE A 108 5.45 -3.07 9.26
C PHE A 108 4.47 -3.76 8.31
N ALA A 109 4.81 -4.95 7.80
CA ALA A 109 3.94 -5.72 6.91
C ALA A 109 2.57 -6.02 7.53
N ILE A 110 2.50 -6.35 8.83
CA ILE A 110 1.23 -6.55 9.54
C ILE A 110 0.41 -5.26 9.54
N ILE A 111 1.02 -4.12 9.87
CA ILE A 111 0.33 -2.82 9.91
C ILE A 111 -0.18 -2.44 8.52
N GLU A 112 0.65 -2.63 7.50
CA GLU A 112 0.33 -2.36 6.11
C GLU A 112 -0.85 -3.21 5.64
N ILE A 113 -0.81 -4.53 5.85
CA ILE A 113 -1.88 -5.47 5.49
C ILE A 113 -3.19 -5.11 6.20
N VAL A 114 -3.13 -4.79 7.51
CA VAL A 114 -4.31 -4.37 8.28
C VAL A 114 -4.88 -3.07 7.71
N THR A 115 -4.02 -2.10 7.40
CA THR A 115 -4.42 -0.80 6.86
C THR A 115 -5.09 -0.95 5.50
N THR A 116 -4.47 -1.66 4.56
CA THR A 116 -5.02 -1.85 3.21
C THR A 116 -6.29 -2.71 3.24
N SER A 117 -6.36 -3.71 4.09
CA SER A 117 -7.59 -4.49 4.32
C SER A 117 -8.72 -3.62 4.89
N TYR A 118 -8.38 -2.69 5.79
CA TYR A 118 -9.35 -1.75 6.33
C TYR A 118 -9.84 -0.74 5.29
N ILE A 119 -8.96 -0.27 4.39
CA ILE A 119 -9.34 0.55 3.22
C ILE A 119 -10.36 -0.20 2.36
N ILE A 120 -10.10 -1.48 2.04
CA ILE A 120 -11.04 -2.32 1.27
C ILE A 120 -12.38 -2.40 1.99
N PHE A 121 -12.37 -2.69 3.29
CA PHE A 121 -13.59 -2.79 4.10
C PHE A 121 -14.39 -1.49 4.10
N LEU A 122 -13.74 -0.34 4.29
CA LEU A 122 -14.38 0.98 4.29
C LEU A 122 -14.99 1.33 2.94
N ALA A 123 -14.27 1.02 1.84
CA ALA A 123 -14.77 1.23 0.49
C ALA A 123 -15.95 0.28 0.19
N TRP A 124 -15.85 -0.98 0.58
CA TRP A 124 -16.91 -1.98 0.38
C TRP A 124 -18.22 -1.59 1.08
N THR A 125 -18.12 -1.19 2.34
CA THR A 125 -19.27 -0.80 3.19
C THR A 125 -19.75 0.63 2.95
N TRP A 126 -19.07 1.40 2.10
CA TRP A 126 -19.52 2.74 1.74
C TRP A 126 -20.86 2.64 1.00
N LYS A 127 -21.86 3.39 1.47
CA LYS A 127 -23.17 3.54 0.84
C LYS A 127 -23.28 4.90 0.17
N GLU A 128 -23.98 4.93 -0.96
CA GLU A 128 -24.26 6.16 -1.69
C GLU A 128 -25.34 6.95 -0.93
N ASN A 129 -25.01 8.15 -0.47
CA ASN A 129 -25.95 9.03 0.25
C ASN A 129 -26.70 9.99 -0.68
N TYR A 130 -26.78 9.72 -1.98
CA TYR A 130 -27.59 10.54 -2.89
C TYR A 130 -29.01 9.97 -3.01
N PRO A 131 -30.06 10.77 -2.76
CA PRO A 131 -31.41 10.38 -3.15
C PRO A 131 -31.43 10.19 -4.66
N LYS A 132 -31.87 9.02 -5.13
CA LYS A 132 -32.16 8.82 -6.55
C LYS A 132 -33.31 9.77 -6.89
N VAL A 133 -33.02 10.82 -7.65
CA VAL A 133 -34.08 11.62 -8.29
C VAL A 133 -34.63 10.69 -9.38
N ASN A 134 -35.80 10.12 -9.10
CA ASN A 134 -36.60 9.36 -10.06
C ASN A 134 -37.12 10.28 -11.16
#